data_AF-I5BQ73-F1
#
_entry.id   AF-I5BQ73-F1
#
_cell.length_a   1.000
_cell.length_b   1.000
_cell.length_c   1.000
_cell.angle_alpha   90.00
_cell.angle_beta   90.00
_cell.angle_gamma   90.00
#
_symmetry.space_group_name_H-M   'P 1'
#
loop_
_entity.id
_entity.type
_entity.pdbx_description
1 polymer ?
#
loop_
_entity_poly.entity_id
_entity_poly.type
_entity_poly.pdbx_seq_one_letter_code
_entity_poly.pdbx_strand_id
1 'polypeptide(L)' 'MVLSSALAQREVIRGKVVDAETGEGLAHAHLVLVQQAKQAVGNAEGAFSF' A
#
# COMPACT_ATOMS: atom_id res chain seq x y z
N MET A 1 6.02 -5.50 36.25
CA MET A 1 6.30 -5.74 34.82
C MET A 1 5.01 -5.45 34.07
N VAL A 2 4.86 -4.24 33.54
CA VAL A 2 3.63 -3.83 32.86
C VAL A 2 3.77 -4.32 31.42
N LEU A 3 3.02 -5.37 31.07
CA LEU A 3 2.87 -5.82 29.69
C LEU A 3 2.02 -4.75 28.99
N SER A 4 2.66 -3.68 28.52
CA SER A 4 2.05 -2.75 27.59
C SER A 4 1.84 -3.51 26.29
N SER A 5 0.68 -4.15 26.17
CA SER A 5 0.10 -4.53 24.88
C SER A 5 -0.24 -3.24 24.14
N ALA A 6 0.80 -2.55 23.66
CA ALA A 6 0.66 -1.65 22.54
C ALA A 6 0.14 -2.56 21.42
N LEU A 7 -1.18 -2.56 21.26
CA LEU A 7 -1.86 -3.06 20.07
C LEU A 7 -0.98 -2.65 18.90
N ALA A 8 -0.33 -3.61 18.26
CA ALA A 8 0.45 -3.35 17.07
C ALA A 8 -0.52 -2.73 16.08
N GLN A 9 -0.57 -1.40 16.03
CA GLN A 9 -1.42 -0.68 15.11
C GLN A 9 -0.87 -1.06 13.76
N ARG A 10 -1.57 -1.96 13.08
CA ARG A 10 -1.21 -2.44 11.76
C ARG A 10 -1.40 -1.25 10.86
N GLU A 11 -0.35 -0.47 10.67
CA GLU A 11 -0.39 0.71 9.82
C GLU A 11 -0.65 0.22 8.40
N VAL A 12 -1.86 0.47 7.93
CA VAL A 12 -2.30 0.11 6.59
C VAL A 12 -1.88 1.25 5.67
N ILE A 13 -0.95 0.98 4.75
CA ILE A 13 -0.56 1.96 3.74
C ILE A 13 -1.54 1.80 2.57
N ARG A 14 -2.24 2.88 2.22
CA ARG A 14 -3.18 2.92 1.10
C ARG A 14 -2.82 4.05 0.15
N GLY A 15 -3.06 3.86 -1.13
CA GLY A 15 -2.84 4.90 -2.12
C GLY A 15 -3.37 4.52 -3.50
N LYS A 16 -3.13 5.42 -4.46
CA LYS A 16 -3.46 5.24 -5.88
C LYS A 16 -2.25 5.60 -6.72
N VAL A 17 -1.89 4.72 -7.65
CA VAL A 17 -0.87 4.99 -8.66
C VAL A 17 -1.58 5.54 -9.89
N VAL A 18 -1.14 6.70 -10.36
CA VAL A 18 -1.74 7.39 -11.51
C VAL A 18 -0.67 7.74 -12.54
N ASP A 19 -1.08 7.80 -13.80
CA ASP A 19 -0.32 8.42 -14.87
C ASP A 19 -0.23 9.94 -14.63
N ALA A 20 0.96 10.51 -14.78
CA ALA A 20 1.19 11.93 -14.47
C ALA A 20 0.63 12.89 -15.54
N GLU A 21 0.48 12.42 -16.78
CA GLU A 21 -0.02 13.23 -17.90
C GLU A 21 -1.54 13.17 -17.98
N THR A 22 -2.13 11.99 -17.78
CA THR A 22 -3.57 11.77 -17.94
C THR A 22 -4.35 11.81 -16.62
N GLY A 23 -3.69 11.57 -15.48
CA GLY A 23 -4.34 11.40 -14.18
C GLY A 23 -5.10 10.08 -14.03
N GLU A 24 -5.06 9.20 -15.03
CA GLU A 24 -5.72 7.90 -15.00
C GLU A 24 -4.98 6.91 -14.10
N GLY A 25 -5.72 5.97 -13.52
CA GLY A 25 -5.14 4.94 -12.65
C GLY A 25 -4.30 3.93 -13.43
N LEU A 26 -3.09 3.65 -12.97
CA LEU A 26 -2.25 2.59 -13.55
C LEU A 26 -2.72 1.22 -13.05
N ALA A 27 -3.54 0.55 -13.86
CA ALA A 27 -4.08 -0.77 -13.55
C ALA A 27 -2.97 -1.79 -13.28
N HIS A 28 -3.18 -2.63 -12.26
CA HIS A 28 -2.28 -3.76 -11.94
C HIS A 28 -0.81 -3.38 -11.69
N ALA A 29 -0.56 -2.15 -11.25
CA ALA A 29 0.78 -1.73 -10.86
C ALA A 29 1.35 -2.67 -9.78
N HIS A 30 2.56 -3.17 -10.01
CA HIS A 30 3.29 -3.98 -9.04
C HIS A 30 3.98 -3.05 -8.03
N LEU A 31 3.59 -3.13 -6.76
CA LEU A 31 4.18 -2.32 -5.70
C LEU A 31 4.99 -3.19 -4.73
N VAL A 32 6.17 -2.69 -4.35
CA VAL A 32 7.07 -3.35 -3.39
C VAL A 32 7.33 -2.41 -2.21
N LEU A 33 6.98 -2.86 -1.01
CA LEU A 33 7.29 -2.16 0.24
C LEU A 33 8.59 -2.73 0.82
N VAL A 34 9.70 -2.04 0.56
CA VAL A 34 11.06 -2.52 0.89
C VAL A 34 11.26 -2.76 2.38
N GLN A 35 10.80 -1.83 3.23
CA GLN A 35 11.06 -1.89 4.68
C GLN A 35 10.40 -3.10 5.36
N GLN A 36 9.32 -3.63 4.80
CA GLN A 36 8.60 -4.80 5.32
C GLN A 36 8.70 -6.02 4.38
N ALA A 37 9.47 -5.92 3.29
CA ALA A 37 9.55 -6.92 2.23
C ALA A 37 8.17 -7.45 1.75
N LYS A 38 7.16 -6.56 1.69
CA LYS A 38 5.81 -6.90 1.24
C LYS A 38 5.61 -6.53 -0.23
N GLN A 39 4.71 -7.25 -0.90
CA GLN A 39 4.29 -6.96 -2.27
C GLN A 39 2.78 -6.79 -2.31
N ALA A 40 2.30 -5.88 -3.16
CA ALA A 40 0.89 -5.69 -3.45
C ALA A 40 0.71 -5.46 -4.96
N VAL A 41 -0.45 -5.84 -5.48
CA VAL A 41 -0.85 -5.57 -6.87
C VAL A 41 -2.02 -4.60 -6.82
N GLY A 42 -1.89 -3.49 -7.56
CA GLY A 42 -2.96 -2.51 -7.71
C GLY A 42 -4.20 -3.12 -8.37
N ASN A 43 -5.38 -2.57 -8.07
CA ASN A 43 -6.61 -2.95 -8.77
C ASN A 43 -6.67 -2.31 -10.19
N ALA A 44 -7.79 -2.50 -10.88
CA ALA A 44 -8.02 -1.92 -12.22
C ALA A 44 -8.03 -0.38 -12.25
N GLU A 45 -8.16 0.27 -11.08
CA GLU A 45 -8.12 1.73 -10.93
C GLU A 45 -6.74 2.21 -10.43
N GLY A 46 -5.76 1.33 -10.28
CA GLY A 46 -4.44 1.65 -9.73
C GLY A 46 -4.41 1.88 -8.21
N ALA A 47 -5.49 1.58 -7.49
CA ALA A 47 -5.53 1.65 -6.03
C ALA A 47 -4.84 0.44 -5.39
N PHE A 48 -4.17 0.66 -4.26
CA PHE A 48 -3.42 -0.38 -3.52
C PHE A 48 -3.58 -0.27 -2.00
N SER A 49 -3.28 -1.37 -1.30
CA SER A 49 -3.22 -1.45 0.17
C SER A 49 -2.17 -2.48 0.62
N PHE A 50 -1.41 -2.16 1.68
CA PHE A 50 -0.41 -3.04 2.33
C PHE A 50 -0.73 -3.42 3.78
#